data_AF-A0A1C6HGM8-F1
#
_entry.id   AF-A0A1C6HGM8-F1
#
_cell.length_a   1.000
_cell.length_b   1.000
_cell.length_c   1.000
_cell.angle_alpha   90.00
_cell.angle_beta   90.00
_cell.angle_gamma   90.00
#
_symmetry.space_group_name_H-M   'P 1'
#
loop_
_entity.id
_entity.type
_entity.pdbx_description
1 polymer ?
#
loop_
_entity_poly.entity_id
_entity_poly.type
_entity_poly.pdbx_seq_one_letter_code
_entity_poly.pdbx_strand_id
1 'polypeptide(L)'
;MAEYIKREDALGCVLWVFDRQRIKELPAADVEEVKHGHVITIFKSTFEQYEPSIYGCSVCKCRITRDSKFCKHCGAKMDLED
;
A
#
# COMPACT_ATOMS: atom_id res chain seq x y z
N MET A 1 -3.91 -0.25 7.46
CA MET A 1 -3.65 -1.65 7.09
C MET A 1 -2.32 -2.00 7.72
N ALA A 2 -2.26 -3.06 8.53
CA ALA A 2 -1.01 -3.54 9.09
C ALA A 2 -0.10 -4.07 7.98
N GLU A 3 1.21 -4.00 8.17
CA GLU A 3 2.18 -4.60 7.26
C GLU A 3 1.95 -6.12 7.21
N TYR A 4 2.17 -6.71 6.03
CA TYR A 4 1.97 -8.14 5.82
C TYR A 4 2.98 -8.95 6.66
N ILE A 5 2.48 -9.90 7.44
CA ILE A 5 3.31 -10.90 8.13
C ILE A 5 3.36 -12.16 7.27
N LYS A 6 4.57 -12.66 7.00
CA LYS A 6 4.72 -13.92 6.28
C LYS A 6 4.17 -15.07 7.11
N ARG A 7 3.69 -16.12 6.45
CA ARG A 7 3.11 -17.30 7.12
C ARG A 7 4.10 -17.95 8.09
N GLU A 8 5.37 -17.98 7.74
CA GLU A 8 6.46 -18.49 8.57
C GLU A 8 6.67 -17.66 9.85
N ASP A 9 6.64 -16.34 9.74
CA ASP A 9 6.72 -15.42 10.87
C ASP A 9 5.48 -15.54 11.77
N ALA A 10 4.30 -15.68 11.17
CA ALA A 10 3.05 -15.91 11.89
C ALA A 10 3.08 -17.22 12.68
N LEU A 11 3.62 -18.30 12.10
CA LEU A 11 3.82 -19.57 12.81
C LEU A 11 4.81 -19.42 13.98
N GLY A 12 5.84 -18.58 13.83
CA GLY A 12 6.80 -18.24 14.88
C GLY A 12 6.14 -17.63 16.13
N CYS A 13 5.15 -16.76 15.94
CA CYS A 13 4.40 -16.09 17.00
C CYS A 13 3.43 -17.01 17.76
N VAL A 14 3.16 -18.22 17.28
CA VAL A 14 2.22 -19.15 17.90
C VAL A 14 2.95 -20.05 18.91
N LEU A 15 2.59 -19.89 20.19
CA LEU A 15 3.19 -20.61 21.31
C LEU A 15 2.78 -22.09 21.38
N TRP A 16 1.61 -22.46 20.84
CA TRP A 16 1.06 -23.82 20.92
C TRP A 16 1.21 -24.60 19.61
N VAL A 17 1.70 -25.84 19.71
CA VAL A 17 2.00 -26.71 18.55
C VAL A 17 0.73 -27.05 17.74
N PHE A 18 -0.42 -27.20 18.41
CA PHE A 18 -1.70 -27.52 17.75
C PHE A 18 -2.21 -26.39 16.85
N ASP A 19 -2.08 -25.13 17.28
CA ASP A 19 -2.53 -23.99 16.49
C ASP A 19 -1.69 -23.79 15.21
N ARG A 20 -0.43 -24.23 15.21
CA ARG A 20 0.44 -24.18 14.02
C ARG A 20 -0.06 -25.06 12.87
N GLN A 21 -0.65 -26.23 13.16
CA GLN A 21 -1.20 -27.11 12.11
C GLN A 21 -2.45 -26.48 11.48
N ARG A 22 -3.35 -25.93 12.30
CA ARG A 22 -4.56 -25.25 11.82
C ARG A 22 -4.25 -24.04 10.92
N ILE A 23 -3.19 -23.28 11.21
CA ILE A 23 -2.76 -22.14 10.37
C ILE A 23 -2.25 -22.58 9.00
N LYS A 24 -1.68 -23.79 8.89
CA LYS A 24 -1.30 -24.37 7.60
C LYS A 24 -2.50 -24.82 6.78
N GLU A 25 -3.56 -25.27 7.45
CA GLU A 25 -4.82 -25.73 6.84
C GLU A 25 -5.73 -24.58 6.40
N LEU A 26 -5.61 -23.40 7.01
CA LEU A 26 -6.33 -22.21 6.57
C LEU A 26 -5.92 -21.88 5.12
N PRO A 27 -6.86 -21.62 4.20
CA PRO A 27 -6.50 -21.09 2.89
C PRO A 27 -5.82 -19.73 3.12
N ALA A 28 -4.52 -19.67 2.85
CA ALA A 28 -3.86 -18.38 2.77
C ALA A 28 -4.30 -17.76 1.45
N ALA A 29 -4.96 -16.61 1.52
CA ALA A 29 -5.10 -15.79 0.33
C ALA A 29 -3.69 -15.47 -0.18
N ASP A 30 -3.49 -15.52 -1.50
CA ASP A 30 -2.30 -15.00 -2.14
C ASP A 30 -2.29 -13.47 -1.98
N VAL A 31 -1.85 -13.01 -0.80
CA VAL A 31 -1.75 -11.59 -0.49
C VAL A 31 -0.39 -11.13 -1.00
N GLU A 32 -0.40 -10.42 -2.11
CA GLU A 32 0.79 -9.75 -2.63
C GLU A 32 1.26 -8.69 -1.60
N GLU A 33 2.58 -8.49 -1.51
CA GLU A 33 3.16 -7.51 -0.59
C GLU A 33 2.55 -6.12 -0.83
N VAL A 34 2.30 -5.38 0.27
CA VAL A 34 1.75 -4.02 0.17
C VAL A 34 2.77 -3.15 -0.54
N LYS A 35 2.42 -2.64 -1.72
CA LYS A 35 3.24 -1.69 -2.46
C LYS A 35 3.19 -0.34 -1.74
N HIS A 36 4.34 0.26 -1.49
CA HIS A 36 4.45 1.57 -0.85
C HIS A 36 4.83 2.62 -1.91
N GLY A 37 4.25 3.81 -1.83
CA GLY A 37 4.47 4.89 -2.79
C GLY A 37 4.35 6.28 -2.15
N HIS A 38 4.60 7.32 -2.94
CA HIS A 38 4.50 8.74 -2.56
C HIS A 38 3.81 9.56 -3.67
N VAL A 39 3.39 10.77 -3.33
CA VAL A 39 2.52 11.63 -4.14
C VAL A 39 3.37 12.52 -5.05
N ILE A 40 3.62 12.06 -6.27
CA ILE A 40 4.35 12.86 -7.26
C ILE A 40 3.50 13.99 -7.83
N THR A 41 4.13 15.10 -8.21
CA THR A 41 3.45 16.16 -8.97
C THR A 41 3.67 15.94 -10.48
N ILE A 42 2.59 15.68 -11.22
CA ILE A 42 2.64 15.46 -12.68
C ILE A 42 2.69 16.79 -13.43
N PHE A 43 1.88 17.75 -13.00
CA PHE A 43 1.80 19.06 -13.64
C PHE A 43 1.73 20.14 -12.57
N LYS A 44 2.71 21.05 -12.60
CA LYS A 44 2.72 22.28 -11.80
C LYS A 44 2.15 23.38 -12.67
N SER A 45 0.96 23.87 -12.35
CA SER A 45 0.46 25.09 -12.96
C SER A 45 1.30 26.26 -12.45
N THR A 46 1.68 27.16 -13.36
CA THR A 46 2.35 28.43 -13.03
C THR A 46 1.37 29.48 -12.50
N PHE A 47 0.07 29.27 -12.72
CA PHE A 47 -1.02 30.11 -12.25
C PHE A 47 -1.88 29.35 -11.25
N GLU A 48 -1.39 29.25 -10.02
CA GLU A 48 -2.05 28.53 -8.91
C GLU A 48 -3.47 29.04 -8.61
N GLN A 49 -3.77 30.28 -9.04
CA GLN A 49 -5.09 30.91 -8.91
C GLN A 49 -6.14 30.38 -9.90
N TYR A 50 -5.75 29.70 -10.99
CA TYR A 50 -6.67 29.27 -12.05
C TYR A 50 -6.67 27.77 -12.33
N GLU A 51 -5.55 27.06 -12.11
CA GLU A 51 -5.50 25.61 -12.32
C GLU A 51 -4.86 24.89 -11.13
N PRO A 52 -5.55 23.91 -10.52
CA PRO A 52 -4.95 23.10 -9.45
C PRO A 52 -3.85 22.19 -10.01
N SER A 53 -2.73 22.09 -9.29
CA SER A 53 -1.65 21.16 -9.62
C SER A 53 -2.15 19.72 -9.66
N ILE A 54 -1.67 18.97 -10.65
CA ILE A 54 -2.08 17.58 -10.87
C ILE A 54 -1.11 16.65 -10.13
N TYR A 55 -1.64 15.85 -9.21
CA TYR A 55 -0.89 14.85 -8.45
C TYR A 55 -1.07 13.43 -9.00
N GLY A 56 -0.05 12.60 -8.83
CA GLY A 56 0.05 11.23 -9.32
C GLY A 56 0.63 10.28 -8.28
N CYS A 57 0.38 8.99 -8.44
CA CYS A 57 1.04 7.96 -7.66
C CYS A 57 2.43 7.64 -8.25
N SER A 58 3.48 7.54 -7.44
CA SER A 58 4.82 7.16 -7.90
C SER A 58 4.89 5.77 -8.57
N VAL A 59 4.02 4.83 -8.16
CA VAL A 59 4.03 3.45 -8.64
C VAL A 59 3.36 3.29 -10.01
N CYS A 60 2.12 3.78 -10.16
CA CYS A 60 1.33 3.57 -11.38
C CYS A 60 1.13 4.84 -12.22
N LYS A 61 1.58 6.01 -11.74
CA LYS A 61 1.43 7.32 -12.38
C LYS A 61 -0.02 7.76 -12.63
N CYS A 62 -1.01 7.01 -12.15
CA CYS A 62 -2.40 7.41 -12.22
C CYS A 62 -2.64 8.64 -11.33
N ARG A 63 -3.60 9.47 -11.76
CA ARG A 63 -4.00 10.69 -11.05
C ARG A 63 -4.57 10.34 -9.68
N ILE A 64 -4.08 11.00 -8.65
CA ILE A 64 -4.57 10.88 -7.28
C ILE A 64 -4.82 12.26 -6.67
N THR A 65 -5.48 12.31 -5.52
CA THR A 65 -5.57 13.54 -4.73
C THR A 65 -4.35 13.68 -3.82
N ARG A 66 -3.98 14.91 -3.47
CA ARG A 66 -2.85 15.19 -2.58
C ARG A 66 -2.93 14.45 -1.24
N ASP A 67 -4.15 14.35 -0.70
CA ASP A 67 -4.42 13.74 0.61
C ASP A 67 -4.78 12.25 0.53
N SER A 68 -4.55 11.62 -0.63
CA SER A 68 -4.82 10.18 -0.82
C SER A 68 -3.88 9.35 0.06
N LYS A 69 -4.42 8.64 1.05
CA LYS A 69 -3.67 7.66 1.86
C LYS A 69 -3.27 6.40 1.09
N PHE A 70 -3.96 6.11 -0.01
CA PHE A 70 -3.73 4.96 -0.87
C PHE A 70 -4.08 5.30 -2.32
N CYS A 71 -3.39 4.67 -3.27
CA CYS A 71 -3.71 4.78 -4.68
C CYS A 71 -4.90 3.87 -5.03
N LYS A 72 -5.97 4.43 -5.58
CA LYS A 72 -7.18 3.71 -6.01
C LYS A 72 -6.96 2.78 -7.21
N HIS A 73 -5.84 2.92 -7.92
CA HIS A 73 -5.55 2.15 -9.13
C HIS A 73 -4.64 0.95 -8.86
N CYS A 74 -3.59 1.12 -8.06
CA CYS A 74 -2.60 0.07 -7.79
C CYS A 74 -2.61 -0.45 -6.34
N GLY A 75 -3.44 0.14 -5.47
CA GLY A 75 -3.50 -0.25 -4.05
C GLY A 75 -2.28 0.18 -3.23
N ALA A 76 -1.35 0.95 -3.80
CA ALA A 76 -0.16 1.37 -3.08
C ALA A 76 -0.51 2.29 -1.90
N LYS A 77 0.10 2.04 -0.75
CA LYS A 77 -0.02 2.88 0.45
C LYS A 77 0.89 4.11 0.29
N MET A 78 0.35 5.29 0.58
CA MET A 78 1.00 6.57 0.29
C MET A 78 1.63 7.16 1.56
N ASP A 79 2.55 6.41 2.15
CA ASP A 79 3.20 6.70 3.42
C ASP A 79 4.69 7.01 3.30
N LEU A 80 5.21 7.00 2.08
CA LEU A 80 6.55 7.52 1.79
C LEU A 80 6.44 9.03 1.51
N GLU A 81 7.39 9.81 2.02
CA GLU A 81 7.60 11.20 1.60
C GLU A 81 8.43 11.21 0.30
N ASP A 82 8.17 12.18 -0.59
CA ASP A 82 8.87 12.41 -1.87
C ASP A 82 10.35 12.80 -1.67
#